data_AF-A0A416VP23-F1
#
_entry.id   AF-A0A416VP23-F1
#
_cell.length_a   1.000
_cell.length_b   1.000
_cell.length_c   1.000
_cell.angle_alpha   90.00
_cell.angle_beta   90.00
_cell.angle_gamma   90.00
#
_symmetry.space_group_name_H-M   'P 1'
#
loop_
_entity.id
_entity.type
_entity.pdbx_description
1 polymer ?
#
loop_
_entity_poly.entity_id
_entity_poly.type
_entity_poly.pdbx_seq_one_letter_code
_entity_poly.pdbx_strand_id
1 'polypeptide(L)' 'MNKEEYFKLTGVEFQKELLLRMEYKEEFSRCNNCKYFHYNVEKCSECGLIPLMRLKVDDNGCCNYYQKK' A
#
# COMPACT_ATOMS: atom_id res chain seq x y z
N MET A 1 7.05 21.67 6.14
CA MET A 1 6.20 21.22 5.02
C MET A 1 4.80 21.74 5.26
N ASN A 2 4.25 22.56 4.36
CA ASN A 2 2.97 23.24 4.58
C ASN A 2 1.80 22.27 4.42
N LYS A 3 0.82 22.30 5.35
CA LYS A 3 -0.36 21.42 5.33
C LYS A 3 -1.23 21.57 4.07
N GLU A 4 -1.11 22.68 3.35
CA GLU A 4 -1.84 22.93 2.10
C GLU A 4 -1.31 22.11 0.90
N GLU A 5 -0.03 21.73 0.90
CA GLU A 5 0.53 20.87 -0.15
C GLU A 5 0.02 19.43 -0.07
N TYR A 6 -0.39 18.98 1.12
CA TYR A 6 -0.98 17.65 1.34
C TYR A 6 -2.27 17.42 0.55
N PHE A 7 -3.05 18.49 0.31
CA PHE A 7 -4.36 18.42 -0.33
C PHE A 7 -4.30 18.31 -1.86
N LYS A 8 -3.11 18.38 -2.47
CA LYS A 8 -2.92 18.28 -3.93
C LYS A 8 -2.20 17.01 -4.38
N LEU A 9 -1.92 16.07 -3.48
CA LEU A 9 -1.36 14.79 -3.88
C LEU A 9 -2.44 14.00 -4.63
N THR A 10 -2.30 13.90 -5.95
CA THR A 10 -3.15 13.09 -6.82
C THR A 10 -2.29 12.03 -7.50
N GLY A 11 -2.78 10.80 -7.63
CA GLY A 11 -2.05 9.76 -8.34
C GLY A 11 -0.93 9.11 -7.52
N VAL A 12 0.28 9.04 -8.08
CA VAL A 12 1.39 8.21 -7.57
C VAL A 12 1.95 8.75 -6.26
N GLU A 13 2.06 10.06 -6.12
CA GLU A 13 2.59 10.71 -4.91
C GLU A 13 1.67 10.48 -3.71
N PHE A 14 0.36 10.51 -3.93
CA PHE A 14 -0.62 10.18 -2.89
C PHE A 14 -0.48 8.74 -2.43
N GLN A 15 -0.29 7.81 -3.37
CA GLN A 15 -0.09 6.41 -3.06
C GLN A 15 1.18 6.20 -2.21
N LYS A 16 2.29 6.85 -2.58
CA LYS A 16 3.56 6.79 -1.81
C LYS A 16 3.38 7.32 -0.40
N GLU A 17 2.68 8.44 -0.24
CA GLU A 17 2.42 9.04 1.07
C GLU A 17 1.55 8.13 1.96
N LEU A 18 0.54 7.46 1.38
CA LEU A 18 -0.26 6.47 2.11
C LEU A 18 0.61 5.29 2.58
N LEU A 19 1.46 4.77 1.71
CA LEU A 19 2.39 3.68 2.06
C LEU A 19 3.36 4.11 3.18
N LEU A 20 3.89 5.34 3.12
CA LEU A 20 4.74 5.90 4.19
C LEU A 20 3.99 5.96 5.52
N ARG A 21 2.75 6.46 5.53
CA ARG A 21 1.90 6.52 6.74
C ARG A 21 1.52 5.15 7.29
N MET A 22 1.54 4.13 6.44
CA MET A 22 1.34 2.74 6.85
C MET A 22 2.60 2.08 7.40
N GLU A 23 3.73 2.79 7.39
CA GLU A 23 5.07 2.24 7.65
C GLU A 23 5.37 1.05 6.75
N TYR A 24 5.02 1.18 5.47
CA TYR A 24 5.28 0.17 4.47
C TYR A 24 6.79 0.03 4.22
N LYS A 25 7.26 -1.22 4.12
CA LYS A 25 8.64 -1.61 3.83
C LYS A 25 8.63 -2.68 2.75
N GLU A 26 9.50 -2.57 1.76
CA GLU A 26 9.53 -3.48 0.60
C GLU A 26 10.17 -4.86 0.92
N GLU A 27 10.95 -4.97 1.99
CA GLU A 27 11.80 -6.16 2.26
C GLU A 27 11.44 -6.90 3.56
N PHE A 28 10.23 -7.47 3.67
CA PHE A 28 9.78 -8.17 4.87
C PHE A 28 8.90 -9.43 4.64
N SER A 29 8.82 -9.97 3.42
CA SER A 29 8.12 -11.20 2.99
C SER A 29 6.79 -11.49 3.70
N ARG A 30 5.89 -10.50 3.78
CA ARG A 30 4.61 -10.65 4.51
C ARG A 30 3.37 -10.29 3.70
N CYS A 31 3.48 -9.41 2.71
CA CYS A 31 2.33 -8.94 1.93
C CYS A 31 1.57 -10.10 1.30
N ASN A 32 2.24 -11.03 0.61
CA ASN A 32 1.60 -12.21 0.01
C ASN A 32 0.71 -13.05 0.97
N ASN A 33 1.03 -13.04 2.27
CA ASN A 33 0.31 -13.73 3.35
C ASN A 33 -0.72 -12.85 4.08
N CYS A 34 -0.86 -11.58 3.70
CA CYS A 34 -1.76 -10.62 4.32
C CYS A 34 -3.17 -10.71 3.72
N LYS A 35 -4.23 -10.65 4.54
CA LYS A 35 -5.63 -10.74 4.08
C LYS A 35 -6.05 -9.63 3.13
N TYR A 36 -5.35 -8.50 3.15
CA TYR A 36 -5.60 -7.36 2.27
C TYR A 36 -4.85 -7.44 0.94
N PHE A 37 -3.93 -8.40 0.81
CA PHE A 37 -3.13 -8.56 -0.40
C PHE A 37 -3.85 -9.42 -1.44
N HIS A 38 -3.79 -8.98 -2.68
CA HIS A 38 -4.33 -9.69 -3.84
C HIS A 38 -3.56 -9.30 -5.11
N TYR A 39 -3.60 -10.17 -6.11
CA TYR A 39 -3.15 -9.82 -7.46
C TYR A 39 -4.33 -9.30 -8.27
N ASN A 40 -4.08 -8.27 -9.08
CA ASN A 40 -5.06 -7.83 -10.08
C ASN A 40 -5.03 -8.75 -11.32
N VAL A 41 -5.86 -8.45 -12.32
CA VAL A 41 -5.98 -9.25 -13.55
C VAL A 41 -4.67 -9.32 -14.36
N GLU A 42 -3.79 -8.33 -14.22
CA GLU A 42 -2.47 -8.25 -14.85
C GLU A 42 -1.36 -8.87 -13.99
N LYS A 43 -1.73 -9.58 -12.91
CA LYS A 43 -0.80 -10.15 -11.91
C LYS A 43 0.08 -9.10 -11.22
N CYS A 44 -0.35 -7.85 -11.17
CA CYS A 44 0.30 -6.85 -10.34
C CYS A 44 -0.19 -6.97 -8.90
N SER A 45 0.75 -6.79 -7.99
CA SER A 45 0.59 -6.93 -6.55
C SER A 45 -0.08 -5.69 -5.95
N GLU A 46 -1.25 -5.89 -5.33
CA GLU A 46 -2.06 -4.80 -4.79
C GLU A 46 -2.46 -5.04 -3.33
N CYS A 47 -2.67 -3.94 -2.60
CA CYS A 47 -3.21 -3.93 -1.25
C CYS A 47 -4.58 -3.24 -1.24
N GLY A 48 -5.58 -3.98 -0.76
CA GLY A 48 -6.96 -3.57 -0.65
C GLY A 48 -7.39 -3.09 0.74
N LEU A 49 -6.45 -2.73 1.61
CA LEU A 49 -6.75 -2.24 2.96
C LEU A 49 -7.67 -1.01 2.95
N ILE A 50 -7.48 -0.11 1.98
CA ILE A 50 -8.30 1.08 1.81
C ILE A 50 -9.45 0.74 0.86
N PRO A 51 -10.72 0.80 1.29
CA PRO A 51 -11.85 0.32 0.47
C PRO A 51 -11.99 0.99 -0.90
N LEU A 52 -11.59 2.26 -1.02
CA LEU A 52 -11.75 3.07 -2.22
C LEU A 52 -10.49 3.14 -3.10
N MET A 53 -9.42 2.44 -2.73
CA MET A 53 -8.13 2.54 -3.43
C MET A 53 -7.36 1.23 -3.38
N ARG A 54 -6.77 0.85 -4.51
CA ARG A 54 -5.79 -0.23 -4.57
C ARG A 54 -4.39 0.38 -4.56
N LEU A 55 -3.60 0.04 -3.55
CA LEU A 55 -2.21 0.46 -3.48
C LEU A 55 -1.33 -0.61 -4.15
N LYS A 56 -0.53 -0.23 -5.14
CA LYS A 56 0.54 -1.11 -5.64
C LYS A 56 1.55 -1.34 -4.53
N VAL A 57 1.88 -2.60 -4.29
CA VAL A 57 2.83 -3.07 -3.27
C VAL A 57 3.71 -4.17 -3.86
N ASP A 58 4.74 -4.58 -3.14
CA ASP A 58 5.54 -5.76 -3.44
C ASP A 58 5.00 -6.97 -2.66
N ASP A 59 5.12 -8.16 -3.22
CA ASP A 59 4.75 -9.43 -2.57
C ASP A 59 5.53 -9.66 -1.28
N ASN A 60 6.79 -9.22 -1.29
CA ASN A 60 7.70 -9.26 -0.17
C ASN A 60 7.57 -8.03 0.75
N GLY A 61 6.64 -7.13 0.48
CA GLY A 61 6.41 -6.00 1.35
C GLY A 61 5.86 -6.37 2.74
N CYS A 62 5.78 -5.39 3.62
CA CYS A 62 5.02 -5.43 4.87
C CYS A 62 4.61 -4.01 5.27
N CYS A 63 3.55 -3.87 6.06
CA CYS A 63 3.21 -2.63 6.76
C CYS A 63 2.70 -2.94 8.17
N ASN A 64 2.47 -1.92 9.00
CA ASN A 64 1.98 -2.10 10.37
C ASN A 64 0.54 -2.61 10.46
N TYR A 65 -0.21 -2.55 9.35
CA TYR A 65 -1.58 -3.06 9.25
C TYR A 65 -1.65 -4.51 8.76
N TYR A 66 -0.52 -5.24 8.77
CA TYR A 66 -0.47 -6.64 8.41
C TYR A 66 -1.46 -7.47 9.25
N GLN A 67 -2.30 -8.23 8.57
CA GLN A 67 -3.18 -9.22 9.18
C GLN A 67 -3.12 -10.50 8.37
N LYS A 68 -2.83 -11.62 9.02
CA LYS A 68 -2.72 -12.92 8.37
C LYS A 68 -4.05 -13.32 7.71
N LYS A 69 -3.97 -13.93 6.51
CA LYS A 69 -5.10 -14.60 5.83
C LYS A 69 -5.72 -15.70 6.68
#